data_AF-A0A941MJP1-F1
#
_entry.id   AF-A0A941MJP1-F1
#
_cell.length_a   1.000
_cell.length_b   1.000
_cell.length_c   1.000
_cell.angle_alpha   90.00
_cell.angle_beta   90.00
_cell.angle_gamma   90.00
#
_symmetry.space_group_name_H-M   'P 1'
#
loop_
_entity.id
_entity.type
_entity.pdbx_description
1 polymer ?
#
loop_
_entity_poly.entity_id
_entity_poly.type
_entity_poly.pdbx_seq_one_letter_code
_entity_poly.pdbx_strand_id
1 'polypeptide(L)'
;MGLRRPKSLSRLLPLVLAAVLANSNTATAADPPKDLLTTTRAAIAATNLTPYDIGSRYAQARGASETCAGGKMTDKAAVLPSVYSGAELDVFNAQEKKIYDAWMRAKHCSQDDPSNQCKLVIDESCAAAISEIGPSGSALPGLFEINRP
;
A
#
# COMPACT_ATOMS: atom_id res chain seq x y z
N MET A 1 -45.32 -28.64 -58.19
CA MET A 1 -44.21 -28.99 -59.11
C MET A 1 -42.95 -28.34 -58.55
N GLY A 2 -41.83 -28.97 -58.20
CA GLY A 2 -41.35 -30.35 -58.23
C GLY A 2 -40.00 -30.35 -57.49
N LEU A 3 -39.72 -31.44 -56.77
CA LEU A 3 -38.57 -31.70 -55.87
C LEU A 3 -37.20 -31.68 -56.58
N ARG A 4 -36.10 -31.39 -55.83
CA ARG A 4 -35.07 -32.41 -55.46
C ARG A 4 -33.90 -31.87 -54.60
N ARG A 5 -33.53 -32.71 -53.61
CA ARG A 5 -32.34 -32.72 -52.74
C ARG A 5 -31.03 -33.00 -53.50
N PRO A 6 -29.86 -32.77 -52.86
CA PRO A 6 -29.05 -33.90 -52.38
C PRO A 6 -28.58 -33.69 -50.91
N LYS A 7 -28.86 -34.64 -50.02
CA LYS A 7 -27.99 -35.73 -49.50
C LYS A 7 -27.07 -35.33 -48.34
N SER A 8 -27.54 -35.73 -47.16
CA SER A 8 -26.88 -35.93 -45.87
C SER A 8 -25.49 -36.55 -45.94
N LEU A 9 -24.61 -36.10 -45.03
CA LEU A 9 -23.69 -36.90 -44.21
C LEU A 9 -23.15 -35.95 -43.13
N SER A 10 -23.76 -35.88 -41.95
CA SER A 10 -23.40 -36.71 -40.80
C SER A 10 -21.89 -36.68 -40.52
N ARG A 11 -21.48 -35.81 -39.59
CA ARG A 11 -20.35 -36.02 -38.68
C ARG A 11 -20.56 -35.13 -37.45
N LEU A 12 -21.17 -35.73 -36.44
CA LEU A 12 -21.05 -35.35 -35.04
C LEU A 12 -19.56 -35.29 -34.68
N LEU A 13 -19.09 -34.16 -34.16
CA LEU A 13 -17.86 -34.11 -33.36
C LEU A 13 -18.17 -33.39 -32.03
N PRO A 14 -17.56 -33.86 -30.92
CA PRO A 14 -18.12 -33.74 -29.59
C PRO A 14 -17.83 -32.41 -28.90
N LEU A 15 -18.71 -32.09 -27.93
CA LEU A 15 -18.50 -31.11 -26.87
C LEU A 15 -17.08 -31.22 -26.29
N VAL A 16 -16.31 -30.14 -26.40
CA VAL A 16 -15.19 -29.90 -25.47
C VAL A 16 -15.73 -28.98 -24.38
N LEU A 17 -16.13 -29.60 -23.28
CA LEU A 17 -16.49 -28.93 -22.04
C LEU A 17 -15.19 -28.34 -21.46
N ALA A 18 -14.89 -27.08 -21.79
CA ALA A 18 -13.82 -26.35 -21.12
C ALA A 18 -14.31 -25.97 -19.72
N ALA A 19 -14.05 -26.85 -18.74
CA ALA A 19 -14.15 -26.52 -17.33
C ALA A 19 -13.10 -25.45 -17.01
N VAL A 20 -13.51 -24.18 -17.04
CA VAL A 20 -12.72 -23.07 -16.50
C VAL A 20 -12.74 -23.26 -14.98
N LEU A 21 -11.67 -23.86 -14.46
CA LEU A 21 -11.36 -23.83 -13.04
C LEU A 21 -11.16 -22.36 -12.64
N ALA A 22 -12.18 -21.79 -12.00
CA ALA A 22 -12.05 -20.56 -11.26
C ALA A 22 -11.06 -20.82 -10.11
N ASN A 23 -9.77 -20.52 -10.35
CA ASN A 23 -8.80 -20.40 -9.27
C ASN A 23 -9.18 -19.16 -8.47
N SER A 24 -9.97 -19.37 -7.42
CA SER A 24 -10.18 -18.43 -6.33
C SER A 24 -8.85 -18.25 -5.59
N ASN A 25 -7.93 -17.47 -6.16
CA ASN A 25 -6.79 -16.94 -5.42
C ASN A 25 -7.34 -15.86 -4.47
N THR A 26 -7.95 -16.28 -3.37
CA THR A 26 -8.04 -15.44 -2.18
C THR A 26 -6.61 -15.27 -1.68
N ALA A 27 -5.99 -14.16 -2.07
CA ALA A 27 -4.73 -13.70 -1.50
C ALA A 27 -5.00 -13.34 -0.03
N THR A 28 -4.90 -14.32 0.87
CA THR A 28 -4.71 -14.05 2.29
C THR A 28 -3.39 -13.32 2.40
N ALA A 29 -3.41 -12.07 2.87
CA ALA A 29 -2.20 -11.34 3.22
C ALA A 29 -1.37 -12.25 4.14
N ALA A 30 -0.17 -12.62 3.71
CA ALA A 30 0.70 -13.49 4.48
C ALA A 30 0.99 -12.82 5.83
N ASP A 31 0.85 -13.57 6.93
CA ASP A 31 1.23 -13.07 8.24
C ASP A 31 2.69 -12.59 8.19
N PRO A 32 2.99 -11.41 8.75
CA PRO A 32 4.34 -10.90 8.73
C PRO A 32 5.28 -11.86 9.46
N PRO A 33 6.55 -11.97 9.03
CA PRO A 33 7.53 -12.81 9.72
C PRO A 33 7.54 -12.47 11.22
N LYS A 34 7.29 -13.46 12.09
CA LYS A 34 7.16 -13.26 13.55
C LYS A 34 8.35 -12.53 14.15
N ASP A 35 9.54 -12.76 13.58
CA ASP A 35 10.78 -12.10 13.99
C ASP A 35 10.72 -10.59 13.72
N LEU A 36 10.22 -10.18 12.54
CA LEU A 36 10.07 -8.78 12.17
C LEU A 36 9.07 -8.05 13.08
N LEU A 37 7.93 -8.67 13.39
CA LEU A 37 6.94 -8.09 14.29
C LEU A 37 7.48 -7.92 15.71
N THR A 38 8.22 -8.92 16.21
CA THR A 38 8.82 -8.89 17.55
C THR A 38 9.89 -7.81 17.64
N THR A 39 10.80 -7.74 16.67
CA THR A 39 11.83 -6.69 16.59
C THR A 39 11.20 -5.31 16.45
N THR A 40 10.13 -5.17 15.67
CA THR A 40 9.44 -3.88 15.49
C THR A 40 8.78 -3.42 16.79
N ARG A 41 8.11 -4.33 17.53
CA ARG A 41 7.53 -4.01 18.84
C ARG A 41 8.60 -3.55 19.83
N ALA A 42 9.75 -4.23 19.88
CA ALA A 42 10.87 -3.85 20.74
C ALA A 42 11.43 -2.47 20.36
N ALA A 43 11.58 -2.19 19.06
CA ALA A 43 12.05 -0.89 18.57
C ALA A 43 11.09 0.24 18.96
N ILE A 44 9.77 0.04 18.83
CA ILE A 44 8.76 1.04 19.23
C ILE A 44 8.83 1.28 20.74
N ALA A 45 8.91 0.23 21.55
CA ALA A 45 9.00 0.34 23.00
C ALA A 45 10.22 1.18 23.46
N ALA A 46 11.31 1.17 22.70
CA ALA A 46 12.50 1.98 22.98
C ALA A 46 12.36 3.48 22.64
N THR A 47 11.32 3.87 21.89
CA THR A 47 11.13 5.24 21.38
C THR A 47 10.17 6.09 22.21
N ASN A 48 9.47 5.51 23.20
CA ASN A 48 8.40 6.17 23.97
C ASN A 48 7.27 6.78 23.10
N LEU A 49 7.14 6.35 21.84
CA LEU A 49 6.12 6.82 20.92
C LEU A 49 4.77 6.17 21.20
N THR A 50 3.70 6.94 21.09
CA THR A 50 2.33 6.49 21.30
C THR A 50 1.73 5.86 20.03
N PRO A 51 0.60 5.12 20.11
CA PRO A 51 -0.10 4.65 18.92
C PRO A 51 -0.45 5.78 17.93
N TYR A 52 -0.73 6.99 18.44
CA TYR A 52 -0.94 8.19 17.63
C TYR A 52 0.32 8.57 16.84
N ASP A 53 1.47 8.60 17.49
CA ASP A 53 2.74 8.94 16.83
C ASP A 53 3.09 7.90 15.77
N ILE A 54 2.97 6.61 16.09
CA ILE A 54 3.27 5.51 15.17
C ILE A 54 2.30 5.50 13.99
N GLY A 55 1.01 5.78 14.21
CA GLY A 55 0.02 5.96 13.13
C GLY A 55 0.38 7.11 12.19
N SER A 56 0.90 8.21 12.76
CA SER A 56 1.38 9.36 11.97
C SER A 56 2.56 8.99 11.07
N ARG A 57 3.56 8.28 11.61
CA ARG A 57 4.75 7.84 10.87
C ARG A 57 4.44 6.79 9.82
N TYR A 58 3.52 5.88 10.13
CA TYR A 58 3.02 4.90 9.16
C TYR A 58 2.31 5.58 7.98
N ALA A 59 1.42 6.54 8.25
CA ALA A 59 0.76 7.30 7.19
C ALA A 59 1.71 8.19 6.40
N GLN A 60 2.74 8.76 7.03
CA GLN A 60 3.81 9.47 6.34
C GLN A 60 4.55 8.54 5.37
N ALA A 61 4.87 7.31 5.77
CA ALA A 61 5.49 6.31 4.89
C ALA A 61 4.58 5.93 3.72
N ARG A 62 3.29 5.66 3.99
CA ARG A 62 2.28 5.37 2.95
C ARG A 62 2.14 6.53 1.96
N GLY A 63 1.89 7.73 2.47
CA GLY A 63 1.73 8.94 1.66
C GLY A 63 2.97 9.25 0.82
N ALA A 64 4.16 9.10 1.40
CA ALA A 64 5.41 9.29 0.69
C ALA A 64 5.62 8.24 -0.42
N SER A 65 5.27 6.96 -0.20
CA SER A 65 5.36 5.93 -1.26
C SER A 65 4.45 6.18 -2.45
N GLU A 66 3.35 6.91 -2.23
CA GLU A 66 2.39 7.26 -3.27
C GLU A 66 2.75 8.53 -4.04
N THR A 67 3.59 9.38 -3.46
CA THR A 67 3.75 10.78 -3.89
C THR A 67 5.20 11.13 -4.23
N CYS A 68 6.17 10.60 -3.49
CA CYS A 68 7.58 10.87 -3.69
C CYS A 68 8.14 9.97 -4.80
N ALA A 69 8.85 10.55 -5.75
CA ALA A 69 9.47 9.79 -6.84
C ALA A 69 10.44 8.73 -6.29
N GLY A 70 10.27 7.48 -6.72
CA GLY A 70 11.07 6.34 -6.26
C GLY A 70 10.81 5.90 -4.81
N GLY A 71 9.81 6.49 -4.15
CA GLY A 71 9.46 6.21 -2.77
C GLY A 71 8.83 4.83 -2.59
N LYS A 72 9.23 4.12 -1.53
CA LYS A 72 8.70 2.80 -1.18
C LYS A 72 8.62 2.65 0.34
N MET A 73 7.58 1.97 0.81
CA MET A 73 7.51 1.48 2.18
C MET A 73 8.38 0.25 2.38
N THR A 74 9.02 0.17 3.54
CA THR A 74 9.78 -1.01 3.95
C THR A 74 8.87 -2.05 4.60
N ASP A 75 9.38 -3.29 4.74
CA ASP A 75 8.67 -4.33 5.47
C ASP A 75 8.44 -3.95 6.93
N LYS A 76 9.37 -3.20 7.54
CA LYS A 76 9.21 -2.66 8.90
C LYS A 76 7.98 -1.75 9.01
N ALA A 77 7.70 -0.93 8.00
CA ALA A 77 6.50 -0.10 7.98
C ALA A 77 5.22 -0.93 7.80
N ALA A 78 5.26 -1.94 6.91
CA ALA A 78 4.11 -2.78 6.61
C ALA A 78 3.56 -3.53 7.83
N VAL A 79 4.40 -3.82 8.84
CA VAL A 79 4.00 -4.55 10.05
C VAL A 79 3.52 -3.65 11.20
N LEU A 80 3.63 -2.32 11.08
CA LEU A 80 3.24 -1.39 12.16
C LEU A 80 1.77 -1.54 12.61
N PRO A 81 0.78 -1.70 11.71
CA PRO A 81 -0.61 -1.87 12.15
C PRO A 81 -0.80 -3.12 13.03
N SER A 82 -0.04 -4.18 12.78
CA SER A 82 -0.09 -5.44 13.53
C SER A 82 0.53 -5.37 14.93
N VAL A 83 1.14 -4.24 15.30
CA VAL A 83 1.69 -4.04 16.65
C VAL A 83 0.57 -3.80 17.66
N TYR A 84 -0.52 -3.17 17.22
CA TYR A 84 -1.63 -2.70 18.07
C TYR A 84 -2.88 -3.56 17.95
N SER A 85 -3.75 -3.45 18.95
CA SER A 85 -5.09 -4.06 18.94
C SER A 85 -6.05 -3.24 19.80
N GLY A 86 -7.36 -3.45 19.63
CA GLY A 86 -8.39 -2.75 20.41
C GLY A 86 -8.27 -1.21 20.33
N ALA A 87 -8.41 -0.53 21.46
CA ALA A 87 -8.43 0.93 21.52
C ALA A 87 -7.15 1.59 20.99
N GLU A 88 -5.99 0.95 21.14
CA GLU A 88 -4.73 1.49 20.60
C GLU A 88 -4.71 1.43 19.07
N LEU A 89 -5.26 0.36 18.49
CA LEU A 89 -5.41 0.23 17.04
C LEU A 89 -6.39 1.27 16.49
N ASP A 90 -7.46 1.59 17.23
CA ASP A 90 -8.40 2.65 16.84
C ASP A 90 -7.71 4.01 16.79
N VAL A 91 -6.89 4.34 17.79
CA VAL A 91 -6.09 5.58 17.81
C VAL A 91 -5.09 5.62 16.65
N PHE A 92 -4.37 4.52 16.43
CA PHE A 92 -3.45 4.37 15.30
C PHE A 92 -4.16 4.62 13.96
N ASN A 93 -5.27 3.92 13.70
CA ASN A 93 -6.01 3.98 12.44
C ASN A 93 -6.61 5.36 12.19
N ALA A 94 -7.16 6.00 13.24
CA ALA A 94 -7.72 7.34 13.13
C ALA A 94 -6.66 8.36 12.71
N GLN A 95 -5.49 8.29 13.34
CA GLN A 95 -4.39 9.20 13.04
C GLN A 95 -3.73 8.90 11.69
N GLU A 96 -3.56 7.62 11.36
CA GLU A 96 -3.10 7.19 10.04
C GLU A 96 -3.99 7.80 8.95
N LYS A 97 -5.30 7.59 9.04
CA LYS A 97 -6.25 8.05 8.04
C LYS A 97 -6.15 9.56 7.83
N LYS A 98 -6.12 10.34 8.92
CA LYS A 98 -6.03 11.81 8.87
C LYS A 98 -4.81 12.29 8.09
N ILE A 99 -3.64 11.70 8.35
CA ILE A 99 -2.38 12.09 7.71
C ILE A 99 -2.33 11.60 6.26
N TYR A 100 -2.73 10.36 6.00
CA TYR A 100 -2.75 9.81 4.64
C TYR A 100 -3.68 10.61 3.72
N ASP A 101 -4.87 10.98 4.21
CA ASP A 101 -5.79 11.81 3.44
C ASP A 101 -5.18 13.19 3.11
N ALA A 102 -4.33 13.75 3.98
CA ALA A 102 -3.62 15.00 3.70
C ALA A 102 -2.60 14.86 2.56
N TRP A 103 -1.85 13.75 2.56
CA TRP A 103 -0.95 13.42 1.45
C TRP A 103 -1.71 13.25 0.13
N MET A 104 -2.84 12.55 0.14
CA MET A 104 -3.65 12.36 -1.08
C MET A 104 -4.23 13.69 -1.59
N ARG A 105 -4.62 14.60 -0.70
CA ARG A 105 -5.05 15.94 -1.11
C ARG A 105 -3.92 16.72 -1.77
N ALA A 106 -2.70 16.68 -1.21
CA ALA A 106 -1.55 17.35 -1.82
C ALA A 106 -1.21 16.75 -3.19
N LYS A 107 -1.18 15.42 -3.29
CA LYS A 107 -0.96 14.68 -4.56
C LYS A 107 -1.96 15.09 -5.63
N HIS A 108 -3.26 15.05 -5.33
CA HIS A 108 -4.29 15.46 -6.30
C HIS A 108 -4.19 16.95 -6.65
N CYS A 109 -3.92 17.82 -5.67
CA CYS A 109 -3.75 19.24 -5.94
C CYS A 109 -2.63 19.52 -6.96
N SER A 110 -1.50 18.80 -6.86
CA SER A 110 -0.35 19.02 -7.76
C SER A 110 -0.63 18.72 -9.24
N GLN A 111 -1.72 18.03 -9.57
CA GLN A 111 -2.09 17.70 -10.95
C GLN A 111 -2.69 18.91 -11.69
N ASP A 112 -3.34 19.82 -10.97
CA ASP A 112 -4.09 20.95 -11.51
C ASP A 112 -3.61 22.31 -10.96
N ASP A 113 -2.38 22.38 -10.45
CA ASP A 113 -1.83 23.58 -9.79
C ASP A 113 -0.83 24.36 -10.67
N PRO A 114 -1.27 25.38 -11.43
CA PRO A 114 -0.38 26.19 -12.26
C PRO A 114 0.58 27.06 -11.44
N SER A 115 0.35 27.22 -10.13
CA SER A 115 1.17 28.02 -9.24
C SER A 115 2.29 27.22 -8.56
N ASN A 116 2.33 25.90 -8.76
CA ASN A 116 3.30 24.95 -8.18
C ASN A 116 3.38 24.96 -6.63
N GLN A 117 2.42 25.55 -5.93
CA GLN A 117 2.37 25.56 -4.47
C GLN A 117 2.22 24.15 -3.90
N CYS A 118 1.35 23.33 -4.49
CA CYS A 118 1.15 21.95 -4.08
C CYS A 118 2.35 21.07 -4.40
N LYS A 119 3.09 21.38 -5.48
CA LYS A 119 4.37 20.73 -5.74
C LYS A 119 5.41 21.06 -4.66
N LEU A 120 5.53 22.31 -4.23
CA LEU A 120 6.44 22.70 -3.15
C LEU A 120 6.11 21.97 -1.84
N VAL A 121 4.82 21.91 -1.48
CA VAL A 121 4.36 21.15 -0.31
C VAL A 121 4.74 19.68 -0.40
N ILE A 122 4.59 19.05 -1.58
CA ILE A 122 5.01 17.67 -1.80
C ILE A 122 6.52 17.52 -1.62
N ASP A 123 7.31 18.39 -2.25
CA ASP A 123 8.78 18.31 -2.20
C ASP A 123 9.29 18.45 -0.75
N GLU A 124 8.74 19.38 0.02
CA GLU A 124 9.03 19.55 1.46
C GLU A 124 8.57 18.34 2.28
N SER A 125 7.38 17.81 2.00
CA SER A 125 6.85 16.63 2.70
C SER A 125 7.70 15.39 2.43
N CYS A 126 8.19 15.22 1.20
CA CYS A 126 9.10 14.15 0.84
C CYS A 126 10.46 14.31 1.52
N ALA A 127 11.01 15.53 1.58
CA ALA A 127 12.24 15.80 2.32
C ALA A 127 12.08 15.47 3.83
N ALA A 128 10.94 15.82 4.43
CA ALA A 128 10.62 15.48 5.80
C ALA A 128 10.47 13.95 6.00
N ALA A 129 9.83 13.25 5.07
CA ALA A 129 9.74 11.79 5.14
C ALA A 129 11.13 11.14 5.13
N ILE A 130 12.05 11.59 4.27
CA ILE A 130 13.43 11.08 4.23
C ILE A 130 14.14 11.36 5.56
N SER A 131 14.03 12.57 6.10
CA SER A 131 14.77 12.97 7.30
C SER A 131 14.21 12.38 8.60
N GLU A 132 12.92 12.08 8.66
CA GLU A 132 12.26 11.58 9.88
C GLU A 132 12.15 10.06 9.90
N ILE A 133 11.85 9.45 8.76
CA ILE A 133 11.50 8.02 8.67
C ILE A 133 12.29 7.25 7.59
N GLY A 134 13.24 7.91 6.92
CA GLY A 134 14.22 7.26 6.05
C GLY A 134 15.14 6.29 6.81
N PRO A 135 16.09 5.62 6.12
CA PRO A 135 16.97 4.63 6.75
C PRO A 135 17.72 5.15 7.99
N SER A 136 18.14 6.43 7.94
CA SER A 136 18.80 7.14 9.05
C SER A 136 17.90 8.23 9.65
N GLY A 137 16.58 8.06 9.55
CA GLY A 137 15.60 9.02 10.02
C GLY A 137 15.67 9.28 11.53
N SER A 138 15.30 10.50 11.94
CA SER A 138 15.42 10.95 13.34
C SER A 138 14.28 10.53 14.25
N ALA A 139 13.08 10.28 13.70
CA ALA A 139 11.87 10.03 14.49
C ALA A 139 11.56 8.55 14.60
N LEU A 140 11.47 7.86 13.46
CA LEU A 140 11.26 6.42 13.42
C LEU A 140 11.95 5.83 12.19
N PRO A 141 13.27 5.58 12.27
CA PRO A 141 14.07 5.22 11.11
C PRO A 141 13.64 3.91 10.43
N GLY A 142 13.80 3.88 9.11
CA GLY A 142 13.68 2.70 8.28
C GLY A 142 12.25 2.30 7.91
N LEU A 143 11.30 3.23 7.88
CA LEU A 143 9.94 2.97 7.41
C LEU A 143 9.74 3.26 5.92
N PHE A 144 10.59 4.14 5.38
CA PHE A 144 10.51 4.61 4.02
C PHE A 144 11.90 4.62 3.39
N GLU A 145 11.97 4.33 2.10
CA GLU A 145 13.19 4.43 1.31
C GLU A 145 12.87 5.06 -0.04
N ILE A 146 13.87 5.75 -0.61
CA ILE A 146 13.82 6.18 -2.01
C ILE A 146 14.87 5.38 -2.76
N ASN A 147 14.41 4.59 -3.72
CA ASN A 147 15.29 3.97 -4.69
C ASN A 147 15.58 5.01 -5.77
N ARG A 148 16.83 5.47 -5.86
CA ARG A 148 17.26 6.18 -7.07
C ARG A 148 17.28 5.18 -8.22
N PRO A 149 16.73 5.52 -9.39
CA PRO A 149 16.96 4.75 -10.61
C PRO A 149 18.44 4.72 -10.99
#